data_AF-K1SUN6-F1
#
_entry.id   AF-K1SUN6-F1
#
_cell.length_a   1.000
_cell.length_b   1.000
_cell.length_c   1.000
_cell.angle_alpha   90.00
_cell.angle_beta   90.00
_cell.angle_gamma   90.00
#
_symmetry.space_group_name_H-M   'P 1'
#
loop_
_entity.id
_entity.type
_entity.pdbx_description
1 polymer ?
#
loop_
_entity_poly.entity_id
_entity_poly.type
_entity_poly.pdbx_seq_one_letter_code
_entity_poly.pdbx_strand_id
1 'polypeptide(L)'
;MTVTTDTVKERFLLLEKNLVTESIYIGSRAENAQSLLRVYDKKSEQISNNGFRLDEALQCDSWVRFEASYRGNYAHQITEQLEHITDDVSVSQF
;
A
#
# COMPACT_ATOMS: atom_id res chain seq x y z
N MET A 1 5.16 25.84 25.73
CA MET A 1 5.05 24.44 25.28
C MET A 1 4.63 24.49 23.82
N THR A 2 5.61 24.46 22.92
CA THR A 2 5.36 24.59 21.49
C THR A 2 4.90 23.22 21.00
N VAL A 3 3.60 23.08 20.70
CA VAL A 3 3.09 21.91 20.00
C VAL A 3 3.56 22.05 18.56
N THR A 4 4.65 21.38 18.21
CA THR A 4 5.03 21.17 16.82
C THR A 4 4.00 20.22 16.22
N THR A 5 2.99 20.78 15.56
CA THR A 5 2.17 19.99 14.63
C THR A 5 3.09 19.64 13.47
N ASP A 6 3.68 18.45 13.50
CA ASP A 6 4.36 17.87 12.35
C ASP A 6 3.36 17.89 11.20
N THR A 7 3.61 18.79 10.25
CA THR A 7 2.78 18.93 9.07
C THR A 7 3.02 17.66 8.25
N VAL A 8 2.13 16.68 8.38
CA VAL A 8 2.12 15.52 7.49
C VAL A 8 1.92 16.07 6.08
N LYS A 9 3.02 16.20 5.35
CA LYS A 9 3.00 16.61 3.94
C LYS A 9 2.47 15.41 3.17
N GLU A 10 1.15 15.28 3.11
CA GLU A 10 0.51 14.24 2.31
C GLU A 10 0.86 14.46 0.84
N ARG A 11 1.75 13.61 0.33
CA ARG A 11 2.19 13.64 -1.05
C ARG A 11 1.31 12.67 -1.83
N PHE A 12 0.60 13.21 -2.81
CA PHE A 12 -0.11 12.44 -3.82
C PHE A 12 0.74 12.44 -5.09
N LEU A 13 1.04 11.26 -5.61
CA LEU A 13 1.72 11.11 -6.90
C LEU A 13 0.93 10.16 -7.78
N LEU A 14 0.60 10.63 -8.98
CA LEU A 14 -0.03 9.86 -10.03
C LEU A 14 1.00 9.55 -11.11
N LEU A 15 1.10 8.29 -11.51
CA LEU A 15 1.89 7.87 -12.66
C LEU A 15 0.94 7.36 -13.74
N GLU A 16 0.98 8.03 -14.88
CA GLU A 16 0.20 7.69 -16.07
C GLU A 16 1.14 7.14 -17.16
N LYS A 17 0.69 6.10 -17.85
CA LYS A 17 1.32 5.62 -19.08
C LYS A 17 0.22 5.41 -20.11
N ASN A 18 0.37 6.01 -21.30
CA ASN A 18 -0.62 5.90 -22.38
C ASN A 18 -2.06 6.26 -21.96
N LEU A 19 -2.25 7.30 -21.13
CA LEU A 19 -3.54 7.77 -20.62
C LEU A 19 -4.27 6.77 -19.68
N VAL A 20 -3.60 5.72 -19.24
CA VAL A 20 -4.07 4.82 -18.19
C VAL A 20 -3.26 5.11 -16.92
N THR A 21 -3.94 5.32 -15.81
CA THR A 21 -3.29 5.43 -14.49
C THR A 21 -2.72 4.08 -14.11
N GLU A 22 -1.39 3.92 -14.17
CA GLU A 22 -0.71 2.68 -13.80
C GLU A 22 -0.55 2.55 -12.29
N SER A 23 -0.31 3.68 -11.60
CA SER A 23 -0.08 3.66 -10.16
C SER A 23 -0.40 4.99 -9.48
N ILE A 24 -1.08 4.90 -8.35
CA ILE A 24 -1.35 5.98 -7.41
C ILE A 24 -0.51 5.74 -6.16
N TYR A 25 0.17 6.78 -5.69
CA TYR A 25 0.90 6.77 -4.43
C TYR A 25 0.34 7.82 -3.49
N ILE A 26 0.05 7.41 -2.26
CA ILE A 26 -0.36 8.30 -1.18
C ILE A 26 0.67 8.16 -0.05
N GLY A 27 1.29 9.27 0.31
CA GLY A 27 2.37 9.31 1.30
C GLY A 27 3.75 9.45 0.66
N SER A 28 4.79 9.22 1.46
CA SER A 28 6.17 9.47 1.05
C SER A 28 6.93 8.15 0.85
N ARG A 29 7.77 8.09 -0.18
CA ARG A 29 8.74 7.01 -0.37
C ARG A 29 10.06 7.25 0.37
N ALA A 30 10.20 8.39 1.05
CA ALA A 30 11.43 8.74 1.76
C ALA A 30 11.73 7.72 2.88
N GLU A 31 13.01 7.60 3.22
CA GLU A 31 13.52 6.65 4.22
C GLU A 31 12.81 6.77 5.58
N ASN A 32 12.45 8.00 5.98
CA ASN A 32 11.79 8.30 7.25
C ASN A 32 10.25 8.22 7.21
N ALA A 33 9.66 7.88 6.06
CA ALA A 33 8.21 7.77 5.94
C ALA A 33 7.68 6.55 6.71
N GLN A 34 6.74 6.80 7.62
CA GLN A 34 6.12 5.74 8.44
C GLN A 34 5.03 4.98 7.68
N SER A 35 4.48 5.54 6.61
CA SER A 35 3.48 4.87 5.77
C SER A 35 3.57 5.25 4.29
N LEU A 36 3.19 4.31 3.44
CA LEU A 36 3.02 4.50 2.00
C LEU A 36 1.87 3.61 1.50
N LEU A 37 0.90 4.19 0.82
CA LEU A 37 -0.12 3.44 0.09
C LEU A 37 0.17 3.48 -1.41
N ARG A 38 0.07 2.32 -2.06
CA ARG A 38 0.13 2.17 -3.52
C ARG A 38 -1.15 1.53 -4.02
N VAL A 39 -1.73 2.10 -5.05
CA VAL A 39 -2.81 1.48 -5.82
C VAL A 39 -2.32 1.33 -7.25
N TYR A 40 -2.22 0.11 -7.76
CA TYR A 40 -1.61 -0.12 -9.07
C TYR A 40 -2.21 -1.31 -9.81
N ASP A 41 -2.04 -1.31 -11.14
CA ASP A 41 -2.40 -2.45 -11.98
C ASP A 41 -1.39 -3.58 -11.76
N LYS A 42 -1.80 -4.55 -10.96
CA LYS A 42 -0.98 -5.70 -10.61
C LYS A 42 -0.88 -6.70 -11.74
N LYS A 43 -1.90 -6.80 -12.60
CA LYS A 43 -1.86 -7.67 -13.76
C LYS A 43 -0.78 -7.20 -14.72
N SER A 44 -0.80 -5.92 -15.07
CA SER A 44 0.23 -5.33 -15.95
C SER A 44 1.63 -5.42 -15.34
N GLU A 45 1.78 -5.25 -14.02
CA GLU A 45 3.05 -5.44 -13.33
C GLU A 45 3.56 -6.89 -13.39
N GLN A 46 2.71 -7.88 -13.13
CA GLN A 46 3.10 -9.30 -13.22
C GLN A 46 3.47 -9.70 -14.64
N ILE A 47 2.72 -9.22 -15.65
CA ILE A 47 3.00 -9.50 -17.07
C ILE A 47 4.32 -8.85 -17.49
N SER A 48 4.54 -7.58 -17.16
CA SER A 48 5.74 -6.83 -17.57
C SER A 48 7.01 -7.36 -16.91
N ASN A 49 6.91 -7.80 -15.65
CA ASN A 49 8.07 -8.25 -14.87
C ASN A 49 8.31 -9.76 -14.93
N ASN A 50 7.48 -10.52 -15.68
CA ASN A 50 7.44 -11.98 -15.62
C ASN A 50 7.37 -12.47 -14.16
N GLY A 51 6.42 -11.89 -13.41
CA GLY A 51 6.31 -12.07 -11.97
C GLY A 51 5.88 -13.48 -11.56
N PHE A 52 6.07 -13.81 -10.29
CA PHE A 52 5.81 -15.15 -9.77
C PHE A 52 4.34 -15.59 -9.84
N ARG A 53 3.39 -14.65 -10.00
CA ARG A 53 1.95 -14.91 -10.16
C ARG A 53 1.47 -14.62 -11.56
N LEU A 54 2.34 -14.83 -12.56
CA LEU A 54 2.03 -14.56 -13.95
C LEU A 54 0.83 -15.38 -14.41
N ASP A 55 0.76 -16.66 -14.04
CA ASP A 55 -0.35 -17.55 -14.43
C ASP A 55 -1.70 -17.00 -13.95
N GLU A 56 -1.79 -16.55 -12.68
CA GLU A 56 -3.02 -15.93 -12.18
C GLU A 56 -3.31 -14.58 -12.87
N ALA A 57 -2.27 -13.81 -13.19
CA ALA A 57 -2.44 -12.54 -13.89
C ALA A 57 -3.01 -12.73 -15.31
N LEU A 58 -2.62 -13.82 -16.00
CA LEU A 58 -3.16 -14.17 -17.32
C LEU A 58 -4.60 -14.68 -17.25
N GLN A 59 -5.01 -15.27 -16.12
CA GLN A 59 -6.36 -15.84 -15.94
C GLN A 59 -7.43 -14.84 -15.48
N CYS A 60 -7.04 -13.67 -14.96
CA CYS A 60 -7.97 -12.64 -14.53
C CYS A 60 -8.19 -11.56 -15.59
N ASP A 61 -9.39 -10.99 -15.67
CA ASP A 61 -9.65 -9.86 -16.59
C ASP A 61 -8.99 -8.56 -16.11
N SER A 62 -9.11 -8.28 -14.81
CA SER A 62 -8.56 -7.11 -14.14
C SER A 62 -7.97 -7.48 -12.78
N TRP A 63 -6.82 -6.87 -12.45
CA TRP A 63 -6.19 -7.04 -11.14
C TRP A 63 -5.60 -5.71 -10.66
N VAL A 64 -6.32 -5.05 -9.77
CA VAL A 64 -5.84 -3.87 -9.06
C VAL A 64 -5.36 -4.29 -7.67
N ARG A 65 -4.19 -3.83 -7.25
CA ARG A 65 -3.68 -4.06 -5.89
C ARG A 65 -3.66 -2.78 -5.09
N PHE A 66 -4.23 -2.86 -3.89
CA PHE A 66 -4.06 -1.90 -2.81
C PHE A 66 -2.97 -2.44 -1.88
N GLU A 67 -1.90 -1.68 -1.71
CA GLU A 67 -0.75 -2.09 -0.90
C GLU A 67 -0.37 -0.96 0.05
N ALA A 68 -0.68 -1.15 1.33
CA ALA A 68 -0.24 -0.27 2.40
C ALA A 68 1.03 -0.84 3.04
N SER A 69 2.10 -0.04 3.02
CA SER A 69 3.35 -0.34 3.71
C SER A 69 3.45 0.54 4.95
N TYR A 70 3.56 -0.08 6.12
CA TYR A 70 3.78 0.60 7.40
C TYR A 70 5.19 0.31 7.91
N ARG A 71 5.84 1.30 8.50
CA ARG A 71 7.22 1.24 9.00
C ARG A 71 7.30 1.91 10.36
N GLY A 72 8.37 1.60 11.10
CA GLY A 72 8.65 2.21 12.40
C GLY A 72 7.49 2.04 13.38
N ASN A 73 7.07 3.13 14.00
CA ASN A 73 6.07 3.11 15.07
C ASN A 73 4.72 2.57 14.60
N TYR A 74 4.31 2.88 13.36
CA TYR A 74 3.04 2.39 12.82
C TYR A 74 3.05 0.88 12.63
N ALA A 75 4.18 0.29 12.21
CA ALA A 75 4.31 -1.15 12.11
C ALA A 75 4.17 -1.81 13.50
N HIS A 76 4.86 -1.27 14.52
CA HIS A 76 4.78 -1.80 15.89
C HIS A 76 3.36 -1.73 16.46
N GLN A 77 2.66 -0.59 16.28
CA GLN A 77 1.29 -0.41 16.75
C GLN A 77 0.32 -1.39 16.09
N ILE A 78 0.43 -1.59 14.77
CA ILE A 78 -0.43 -2.55 14.05
C ILE A 78 -0.14 -3.97 14.55
N THR A 79 1.13 -4.35 14.71
CA THR A 79 1.49 -5.68 15.22
C THR A 79 0.92 -5.91 16.62
N GLU A 80 1.07 -4.96 17.53
CA GLU A 80 0.52 -5.06 18.89
C GLU A 80 -1.01 -5.21 18.86
N GLN A 81 -1.70 -4.45 18.01
CA GLN A 81 -3.14 -4.60 17.83
C GLN A 81 -3.52 -5.99 17.30
N LEU A 82 -2.78 -6.50 16.31
CA LEU A 82 -3.01 -7.83 15.73
C LEU A 82 -2.75 -8.96 16.73
N GLU A 83 -1.75 -8.83 17.61
CA GLU A 83 -1.45 -9.81 18.66
C GLU A 83 -2.57 -9.94 19.69
N HIS A 84 -3.38 -8.89 19.86
CA HIS A 84 -4.50 -8.86 20.81
C HIS A 84 -5.84 -9.26 20.19
N ILE A 85 -5.87 -9.57 18.89
CA ILE A 85 -7.03 -10.14 18.22
C ILE A 85 -7.10 -11.64 18.55
N THR A 86 -8.17 -12.06 19.23
CA THR A 86 -8.35 -13.44 19.71
C THR A 86 -9.55 -14.17 19.09
N ASP A 87 -10.32 -13.48 18.25
CA ASP A 87 -11.54 -13.98 17.63
C ASP A 87 -11.57 -13.64 16.13
N ASP A 88 -11.96 -14.62 15.30
CA ASP A 88 -11.94 -14.51 13.83
C ASP A 88 -12.81 -13.37 13.29
N VAL A 89 -13.79 -12.91 14.08
CA VAL A 89 -14.67 -11.79 13.72
C VAL A 89 -13.92 -10.46 13.75
N SER A 90 -13.03 -10.25 14.71
CA SER A 90 -12.28 -9.00 14.85
C SER A 90 -11.15 -8.85 13.83
N VAL A 91 -10.64 -9.96 13.27
CA VAL A 91 -9.68 -9.93 12.14
C VAL A 91 -10.31 -9.29 10.90
N SER A 92 -11.61 -9.48 10.66
CA SER A 92 -12.30 -8.97 9.46
C SER A 92 -12.54 -7.46 9.44
N GLN A 93 -12.25 -6.76 10.54
CA GLN A 93 -12.46 -5.32 10.71
C GLN A 93 -11.23 -4.48 10.34
N PHE A 94 -10.13 -5.12 9.97
CA PHE A 94 -8.89 -4.52 9.46
C PHE A 94 -8.74 -4.77 7.96
#